data_AF-A0A1G0FCA7-F1
#
_entry.id   AF-A0A1G0FCA7-F1
#
_cell.length_a   1.000
_cell.length_b   1.000
_cell.length_c   1.000
_cell.angle_alpha   90.00
_cell.angle_beta   90.00
_cell.angle_gamma   90.00
#
_symmetry.space_group_name_H-M   'P 1'
#
loop_
_entity.id
_entity.type
_entity.pdbx_description
1 polymer ?
#
loop_
_entity_poly.entity_id
_entity_poly.type
_entity_poly.pdbx_seq_one_letter_code
_entity_poly.pdbx_strand_id
1 'polypeptide(L)' 'MSTVPALYEAGLQHLSDADMEVDLAKVEMVDSAALSMLLGWLRAAQAKNRSLRVTNLPANLLSLANLYGVAEMLPK' A
#
# COMPACT_ATOMS: atom_id res chain seq x y z
N MET A 1 2.48 -18.27 4.18
CA MET A 1 3.02 -17.14 3.39
C MET A 1 1.86 -16.50 2.68
N SER A 2 1.41 -15.32 3.11
CA SER A 2 0.33 -14.60 2.41
C SER A 2 0.92 -13.92 1.17
N THR A 3 0.29 -14.12 0.01
CA THR A 3 0.68 -13.48 -1.25
C THR A 3 -0.10 -12.17 -1.44
N VAL A 4 0.32 -11.35 -2.42
CA VAL A 4 -0.28 -10.03 -2.70
C VAL A 4 -1.81 -10.04 -2.79
N PRO A 5 -2.48 -10.99 -3.47
CA PRO A 5 -3.94 -10.99 -3.54
C PRO A 5 -4.63 -11.15 -2.18
N ALA A 6 -4.12 -12.06 -1.34
CA ALA A 6 -4.69 -12.31 -0.01
C ALA A 6 -4.49 -11.11 0.93
N LEU A 7 -3.34 -10.44 0.85
CA LEU A 7 -3.10 -9.21 1.59
C LEU A 7 -4.05 -8.11 1.09
N TYR A 8 -4.18 -7.96 -0.22
CA TYR A 8 -5.03 -6.94 -0.83
C TYR A 8 -6.48 -7.03 -0.32
N GLU A 9 -7.08 -8.22 -0.36
CA GLU A 9 -8.43 -8.47 0.15
C GLU A 9 -8.56 -8.14 1.65
N ALA A 10 -7.60 -8.56 2.48
CA ALA A 10 -7.60 -8.25 3.90
C ALA A 10 -7.56 -6.74 4.16
N GLY A 11 -6.75 -5.99 3.40
CA GLY A 11 -6.70 -4.53 3.49
C GLY A 11 -8.00 -3.87 3.04
N LEU A 12 -8.66 -4.40 2.00
CA LEU A 12 -9.96 -3.89 1.56
C LEU A 12 -11.07 -4.11 2.60
N GLN A 13 -11.04 -5.25 3.29
CA GLN A 13 -11.96 -5.53 4.40
C GLN A 13 -11.71 -4.54 5.54
N HIS A 14 -10.46 -4.34 5.94
CA HIS A 14 -10.10 -3.40 7.01
C HIS A 14 -10.54 -1.96 6.70
N LEU A 15 -10.28 -1.50 5.47
CA LEU A 15 -10.70 -0.18 4.97
C LEU A 15 -12.23 -0.01 4.86
N SER A 16 -13.02 -1.07 5.02
CA SER A 16 -14.49 -0.94 5.15
C SER A 16 -14.87 -0.35 6.50
N ASP A 17 -14.18 -0.79 7.55
CA ASP A 17 -14.60 -0.57 8.92
C ASP A 17 -13.79 0.54 9.61
N ALA A 18 -12.52 0.70 9.23
CA ALA A 18 -11.60 1.65 9.87
C ALA A 18 -10.57 2.25 8.89
N ASP A 19 -9.90 3.29 9.38
CA ASP A 19 -8.66 3.78 8.78
C ASP A 19 -7.55 2.73 8.93
N MET A 20 -6.59 2.73 8.00
CA MET A 20 -5.56 1.69 7.93
C MET A 20 -4.16 2.29 8.03
N GLU A 21 -3.33 1.72 8.91
CA GLU A 21 -1.89 1.98 8.97
C GLU A 21 -1.12 0.70 8.65
N VAL A 22 -0.13 0.81 7.77
CA VAL A 22 0.70 -0.32 7.34
C VAL A 22 2.16 -0.01 7.62
N ASP A 23 2.77 -0.81 8.50
CA ASP A 23 4.21 -0.75 8.77
C ASP A 23 4.96 -1.75 7.87
N LEU A 24 5.85 -1.24 7.02
CA LEU A 24 6.66 -2.02 6.10
C LEU A 24 8.09 -2.30 6.62
N ALA A 25 8.40 -2.04 7.90
CA ALA A 25 9.74 -2.21 8.47
C ALA A 25 10.32 -3.63 8.32
N LYS A 26 9.46 -4.66 8.28
CA LYS A 26 9.86 -6.07 8.12
C LYS A 26 9.78 -6.56 6.68
N VAL A 27 9.51 -5.69 5.71
CA VAL A 27 9.41 -6.06 4.31
C VAL A 27 10.77 -5.92 3.65
N GLU A 28 11.41 -7.06 3.41
CA GLU A 28 12.76 -7.12 2.84
C GLU A 28 12.77 -6.93 1.32
N MET A 29 11.74 -7.42 0.63
CA MET A 29 11.62 -7.33 -0.82
C MET A 29 10.22 -6.89 -1.22
N VAL A 30 10.17 -5.92 -2.13
CA VAL A 30 8.95 -5.49 -2.81
C VAL A 30 9.19 -5.48 -4.32
N ASP A 31 8.13 -5.73 -5.06
CA ASP A 31 8.10 -5.70 -6.52
C ASP A 31 7.01 -4.73 -7.01
N SER A 32 6.75 -4.76 -8.31
CA SER A 32 5.68 -3.96 -8.93
C SER A 32 4.27 -4.35 -8.46
N ALA A 33 4.07 -5.58 -7.99
CA ALA A 33 2.78 -6.04 -7.46
C ALA A 33 2.51 -5.43 -6.08
N ALA A 34 3.53 -5.32 -5.23
CA ALA A 34 3.43 -4.61 -3.95
C ALA A 34 3.08 -3.12 -4.13
N LEU A 35 3.69 -2.44 -5.11
CA LEU A 35 3.34 -1.05 -5.44
C LEU A 35 1.89 -0.94 -5.92
N SER A 36 1.46 -1.84 -6.82
CA SER A 36 0.09 -1.88 -7.32
C SER A 36 -0.94 -2.12 -6.21
N MET A 37 -0.60 -2.96 -5.23
CA MET A 37 -1.43 -3.21 -4.05
C MET A 37 -1.62 -1.96 -3.20
N LEU A 38 -0.54 -1.22 -2.89
CA LEU A 38 -0.62 0.03 -2.11
C LEU A 38 -1.49 1.08 -2.81
N LEU A 39 -1.35 1.24 -4.13
CA LEU A 39 -2.18 2.15 -4.91
C LEU A 39 -3.66 1.70 -4.94
N GLY A 40 -3.91 0.40 -5.00
CA GLY A 40 -5.25 -0.18 -4.91
C GLY A 40 -5.91 0.14 -3.57
N TRP A 41 -5.18 -0.03 -2.46
CA TRP A 41 -5.67 0.35 -1.13
C TRP A 41 -5.90 1.84 -0.99
N LEU A 42 -5.00 2.68 -1.53
CA LEU A 42 -5.20 4.14 -1.52
C LEU A 42 -6.49 4.52 -2.21
N ARG A 43 -6.74 3.95 -3.40
CA ARG A 43 -7.99 4.18 -4.14
C ARG A 43 -9.22 3.71 -3.35
N ALA A 44 -9.14 2.55 -2.71
CA ALA A 44 -10.22 2.02 -1.89
C ALA A 44 -10.49 2.88 -0.64
N ALA A 45 -9.43 3.38 0.01
CA ALA A 45 -9.52 4.28 1.14
C ALA A 45 -10.20 5.59 0.74
N GLN A 46 -9.77 6.20 -0.37
CA GLN A 46 -10.39 7.40 -0.93
C GLN A 46 -11.87 7.18 -1.27
N ALA A 47 -12.22 6.07 -1.91
CA ALA A 47 -13.60 5.74 -2.27
C ALA A 47 -14.51 5.56 -1.04
N LYS A 48 -13.94 5.18 0.12
CA LYS A 48 -14.66 4.96 1.38
C LYS A 48 -14.50 6.11 2.38
N ASN A 49 -13.91 7.24 1.98
CA ASN A 49 -13.54 8.35 2.87
C ASN A 49 -12.74 7.91 4.11
N ARG A 50 -11.81 6.96 3.92
CA ARG A 50 -10.89 6.47 4.95
C ARG A 50 -9.48 6.99 4.72
N SER A 51 -8.70 7.02 5.79
CA SER A 51 -7.27 7.29 5.72
C SER A 51 -6.45 6.01 5.57
N LEU A 52 -5.40 6.09 4.75
CA LEU A 52 -4.37 5.07 4.62
C LEU A 52 -3.02 5.72 4.91
N ARG A 53 -2.30 5.18 5.88
CA ARG A 53 -0.94 5.60 6.25
C ARG A 53 0.03 4.45 6.05
N VAL A 54 1.21 4.73 5.51
CA VAL A 54 2.26 3.73 5.33
C VAL A 54 3.55 4.22 5.97
N THR A 55 4.12 3.43 6.86
CA THR A 55 5.35 3.73 7.59
C THR A 55 6.48 2.78 7.18
N ASN A 56 7.73 3.22 7.37
CA ASN A 56 8.94 2.47 7.03
C ASN A 56 8.98 2.01 5.56
N LEU A 57 8.61 2.90 4.64
CA LEU A 57 8.54 2.61 3.21
C LEU A 57 9.91 2.14 2.67
N PRO A 58 10.00 0.92 2.10
CA PRO A 58 11.24 0.40 1.55
C PRO A 58 11.78 1.26 0.40
N ALA A 59 13.10 1.49 0.36
CA ALA A 59 13.73 2.35 -0.64
C ALA A 59 13.56 1.84 -2.09
N ASN A 60 13.48 0.53 -2.27
CA ASN A 60 13.16 -0.10 -3.55
C ASN A 60 11.72 0.22 -4.00
N LEU A 61 10.74 0.27 -3.09
CA LEU A 61 9.37 0.66 -3.41
C LEU A 61 9.29 2.12 -3.85
N LEU A 62 10.00 3.00 -3.16
CA LEU A 62 10.11 4.41 -3.54
C LEU A 62 10.78 4.56 -4.92
N SER A 63 11.83 3.80 -5.19
CA SER A 63 12.50 3.79 -6.50
C SER A 63 11.54 3.34 -7.61
N LEU A 64 10.74 2.29 -7.38
CA LEU A 64 9.71 1.84 -8.32
C LEU A 64 8.65 2.92 -8.51
N ALA A 65 8.14 3.52 -7.43
CA ALA A 65 7.12 4.56 -7.53
C ALA A 65 7.62 5.79 -8.31
N ASN A 66 8.88 6.17 -8.15
CA ASN A 66 9.52 7.23 -8.95
C ASN A 66 9.65 6.83 -10.42
N LEU A 67 10.09 5.60 -10.69
CA LEU A 67 10.22 5.07 -12.07
C LEU A 67 8.87 5.08 -12.80
N TYR A 68 7.78 4.79 -12.09
CA TYR A 68 6.42 4.80 -12.62
C TYR A 68 5.72 6.17 -12.53
N GLY A 69 6.37 7.21 -11.97
CA GLY A 69 5.80 8.55 -11.85
C GLY A 69 4.64 8.69 -10.85
N VAL A 70 4.51 7.75 -9.92
CA VAL A 70 3.41 7.67 -8.93
C VAL A 70 3.88 7.96 -7.50
N ALA A 71 5.13 8.38 -7.30
CA ALA A 71 5.70 8.63 -5.98
C ALA A 71 4.92 9.67 -5.15
N GLU A 72 4.37 10.69 -5.80
CA GLU A 72 3.55 11.72 -5.13
C GLU A 72 2.19 11.21 -4.65
N MET A 73 1.72 10.08 -5.21
CA MET A 73 0.46 9.45 -4.82
C MET A 73 0.62 8.55 -3.60
N LEU A 74 1.85 8.26 -3.17
CA LEU A 74 2.05 7.30 -2.08
C LEU A 74 1.46 7.83 -0.75
N PRO A 75 0.69 7.00 -0.03
CA PRO A 75 0.19 7.34 1.30
C PRO A 75 1.35 7.57 2.27
N LYS A 76 1.33 8.70 2.99
CA LYS A 76 2.32 9.12 3.99
C LYS A 76 1.71 9.19 5.37
#